data_AF-A0A409Y181-F1
#
_entry.id   AF-A0A409Y181-F1
#
_cell.length_a   1.000
_cell.length_b   1.000
_cell.length_c   1.000
_cell.angle_alpha   90.00
_cell.angle_beta   90.00
_cell.angle_gamma   90.00
#
_symmetry.space_group_name_H-M   'P 1'
#
loop_
_entity.id
_entity.type
_entity.pdbx_description
1 polymer ?
#
loop_
_entity_poly.entity_id
_entity_poly.type
_entity_poly.pdbx_seq_one_letter_code
_entity_poly.pdbx_strand_id
1 'polypeptide(L)'
;MKFTSPFIYLAFVLVVSLSAEADTIVAFSGSSCDGDVGSTVQCDGSCHQFSGRHSLRISGSSTHCVTYFENTSCQFVESEGGTNIFGPGVCQNVNTGGPVDSFLCAPTSLCLV
;
A
#
# COMPACT_ATOMS: atom_id res chain seq x y z
N MET A 1 -33.72 -42.26 -36.32
CA MET A 1 -33.65 -41.13 -35.38
C MET A 1 -33.28 -41.67 -34.00
N LYS A 2 -32.08 -41.40 -33.48
CA LYS A 2 -31.68 -41.74 -32.12
C LYS A 2 -31.06 -40.49 -31.51
N PHE A 3 -31.76 -39.91 -30.55
CA PHE A 3 -31.30 -38.80 -29.72
C PHE A 3 -30.54 -39.39 -28.53
N THR A 4 -29.31 -38.97 -28.30
CA THR A 4 -28.63 -39.18 -27.01
C THR A 4 -27.92 -37.91 -26.59
N SER A 5 -28.35 -37.41 -25.44
CA SER A 5 -28.09 -36.13 -24.81
C SER A 5 -26.63 -35.97 -24.32
N PRO A 6 -26.02 -34.77 -24.38
CA PRO A 6 -24.74 -34.51 -23.72
C PRO A 6 -24.95 -34.15 -22.23
N PHE A 7 -24.34 -34.93 -21.33
CA PHE A 7 -24.20 -34.56 -19.92
C PHE A 7 -23.17 -33.43 -19.80
N ILE A 8 -23.65 -32.21 -19.57
CA ILE A 8 -22.81 -31.05 -19.25
C ILE A 8 -22.65 -31.03 -17.73
N TYR A 9 -21.47 -31.40 -17.24
CA TYR A 9 -21.08 -31.21 -15.83
C TYR A 9 -20.59 -29.78 -15.65
N LEU A 10 -21.40 -28.96 -14.98
CA LEU A 10 -21.03 -27.61 -14.56
C LEU A 10 -20.23 -27.70 -13.26
N ALA A 11 -18.91 -27.54 -13.33
CA ALA A 11 -18.07 -27.42 -12.14
C ALA A 11 -18.16 -25.98 -11.60
N PHE A 12 -18.81 -25.81 -10.45
CA PHE A 12 -18.80 -24.56 -9.69
C PHE A 12 -17.45 -24.44 -8.97
N VAL A 13 -16.54 -23.60 -9.48
CA VAL A 13 -15.32 -23.22 -8.77
C VAL A 13 -15.70 -22.13 -7.77
N LEU A 14 -15.79 -22.50 -6.49
CA LEU A 14 -15.97 -21.55 -5.40
C LEU A 14 -14.61 -20.90 -5.11
N VAL A 15 -14.39 -19.69 -5.64
CA VAL A 15 -13.24 -18.87 -5.27
C VAL A 15 -13.53 -18.27 -3.90
N VAL A 16 -12.94 -18.83 -2.85
CA VAL A 16 -12.96 -18.23 -1.51
C VAL A 16 -12.02 -17.03 -1.55
N SER A 17 -12.58 -15.85 -1.77
CA SER A 17 -11.86 -14.58 -1.58
C SER A 17 -11.54 -14.44 -0.10
N LEU A 18 -10.32 -14.81 0.30
CA LEU A 18 -9.79 -14.47 1.63
C LEU A 18 -9.60 -12.95 1.65
N SER A 19 -10.60 -12.20 2.08
CA SER A 19 -10.42 -10.79 2.41
C SER A 19 -9.66 -10.74 3.74
N ALA A 20 -8.34 -10.90 3.68
CA ALA A 20 -7.49 -10.36 4.72
C ALA A 20 -7.83 -8.86 4.76
N GLU A 21 -8.34 -8.37 5.89
CA GLU A 21 -8.54 -6.94 6.07
C GLU A 21 -7.17 -6.30 5.91
N ALA A 22 -6.92 -5.69 4.75
CA ALA A 22 -5.63 -5.10 4.48
C ALA A 22 -5.49 -3.90 5.41
N ASP A 23 -4.37 -3.87 6.11
CA ASP A 23 -4.00 -2.73 6.94
C ASP A 23 -3.89 -1.50 6.02
N THR A 24 -4.30 -0.35 6.54
CA THR A 24 -4.37 0.88 5.74
C THR A 24 -3.32 1.87 6.21
N ILE A 25 -2.99 2.82 5.35
CA ILE A 25 -2.05 3.89 5.65
C ILE A 25 -2.65 5.22 5.23
N VAL A 26 -2.38 6.25 6.03
CA VAL A 26 -2.82 7.62 5.78
C VAL A 26 -1.65 8.58 5.94
N ALA A 27 -1.57 9.55 5.03
CA ALA A 27 -0.55 10.59 5.02
C ALA A 27 -1.11 11.91 5.57
N PHE A 28 -0.26 12.72 6.20
CA PHE A 28 -0.62 14.00 6.80
C PHE A 28 0.30 15.12 6.31
N SER A 29 -0.22 16.35 6.26
CA SER A 29 0.57 17.53 5.91
C SER A 29 1.48 18.03 7.03
N GLY A 30 1.27 17.59 8.27
CA GLY A 30 2.18 17.89 9.39
C GLY A 30 3.21 16.79 9.60
N SER A 31 4.24 17.07 10.39
CA SER A 31 5.34 16.13 10.69
C SER A 31 5.02 15.17 11.85
N SER A 32 3.92 15.41 12.57
CA SER A 32 3.53 14.65 13.76
C SER A 32 2.13 14.02 13.60
N CYS A 33 1.78 13.64 12.36
CA CYS A 33 0.47 13.11 11.97
C CYS A 33 -0.68 14.04 12.36
N ASP A 34 -0.42 15.33 12.14
CA ASP A 34 -1.27 16.48 12.38
C ASP A 34 -1.48 17.26 11.07
N GLY A 35 -2.34 18.28 11.11
CA GLY A 35 -2.71 19.04 9.92
C GLY A 35 -3.71 18.32 9.03
N ASP A 36 -3.64 18.56 7.72
CA ASP A 36 -4.58 18.03 6.74
C ASP A 36 -4.35 16.54 6.50
N VAL A 37 -5.43 15.77 6.66
CA VAL A 37 -5.44 14.33 6.43
C VAL A 37 -5.57 14.05 4.93
N GLY A 38 -4.72 13.17 4.41
CA GLY A 38 -4.77 12.67 3.04
C GLY A 38 -5.78 11.53 2.87
N SER A 39 -5.74 10.89 1.70
CA SER A 39 -6.53 9.69 1.46
C SER A 39 -6.03 8.52 2.29
N THR A 40 -6.95 7.76 2.88
CA THR A 40 -6.66 6.44 3.45
C THR A 40 -6.55 5.43 2.32
N VAL A 41 -5.43 4.74 2.23
CA VAL A 41 -5.13 3.77 1.16
C VAL A 41 -4.69 2.44 1.75
N GLN A 42 -4.76 1.38 0.95
CA GLN A 42 -4.41 0.03 1.39
C GLN A 42 -2.91 -0.21 1.31
N CYS A 43 -2.36 -0.97 2.26
CA CYS A 43 -1.00 -1.50 2.17
C CYS A 43 -0.98 -2.80 1.35
N ASP A 44 -1.27 -2.69 0.06
CA ASP A 44 -1.35 -3.80 -0.89
C ASP A 44 -0.23 -3.80 -1.94
N GLY A 45 0.75 -2.90 -1.79
CA GLY A 45 1.84 -2.70 -2.75
C GLY A 45 1.50 -1.79 -3.92
N SER A 46 0.33 -1.13 -3.93
CA SER A 46 0.01 -0.10 -4.93
C SER A 46 0.72 1.23 -4.65
N CYS A 47 0.88 2.04 -5.71
CA CYS A 47 1.55 3.34 -5.68
C CYS A 47 0.58 4.46 -5.30
N HIS A 48 1.01 5.29 -4.35
CA HIS A 48 0.20 6.39 -3.80
C HIS A 48 0.96 7.70 -3.81
N GLN A 49 0.24 8.80 -4.05
CA GLN A 49 0.80 10.14 -4.00
C GLN A 49 1.12 10.57 -2.56
N PHE A 50 2.25 11.23 -2.39
CA PHE A 50 2.72 11.82 -1.13
C PHE A 50 2.98 13.33 -1.22
N SER A 51 2.81 13.94 -2.39
CA SER A 51 3.10 15.36 -2.57
C SER A 51 2.35 16.24 -1.56
N GLY A 52 3.09 17.17 -0.92
CA GLY A 52 2.57 18.04 0.15
C GLY A 52 2.29 17.34 1.48
N ARG A 53 2.80 16.11 1.68
CA ARG A 53 2.69 15.35 2.94
C ARG A 53 4.06 15.22 3.60
N HIS A 54 4.05 15.01 4.91
CA HIS A 54 5.25 14.99 5.74
C HIS A 54 5.28 13.85 6.76
N SER A 55 4.15 13.22 7.07
CA SER A 55 4.12 12.05 7.94
C SER A 55 3.08 11.02 7.51
N LEU A 56 3.27 9.78 7.97
CA LEU A 56 2.40 8.63 7.71
C LEU A 56 1.99 7.96 9.01
N ARG A 57 0.81 7.36 9.00
CA ARG A 57 0.34 6.46 10.06
C ARG A 57 -0.34 5.25 9.46
N ILE A 58 0.08 4.07 9.90
CA ILE A 58 -0.57 2.81 9.57
C ILE A 58 -1.70 2.57 10.57
N SER A 59 -2.84 2.12 10.07
CA SER A 59 -3.96 1.58 10.83
C SER A 59 -4.01 0.07 10.63
N GLY A 60 -4.47 -0.66 11.65
CA GLY A 60 -4.56 -2.11 11.61
C GLY A 60 -3.69 -2.79 12.67
N SER A 61 -3.12 -3.95 12.34
CA SER A 61 -2.42 -4.78 13.34
C SER A 61 -0.99 -5.19 12.97
N SER A 62 -0.57 -5.02 11.72
CA SER A 62 0.70 -5.53 11.21
C SER A 62 1.73 -4.42 10.97
N THR A 63 2.99 -4.83 10.91
CA THR A 63 4.11 -3.96 10.51
C THR A 63 4.31 -4.04 9.01
N HIS A 64 4.46 -2.88 8.37
CA HIS A 64 4.64 -2.77 6.92
C HIS A 64 5.96 -2.09 6.58
N CYS A 65 6.50 -2.41 5.41
CA CYS A 65 7.52 -1.56 4.79
C CYS A 65 6.87 -0.53 3.87
N VAL A 66 7.29 0.72 4.02
CA VAL A 66 6.97 1.83 3.12
C VAL A 66 8.23 2.21 2.35
N THR A 67 8.11 2.28 1.03
CA THR A 67 9.16 2.77 0.14
C THR A 67 8.76 4.13 -0.42
N TYR A 68 9.65 5.10 -0.36
CA TYR A 68 9.45 6.48 -0.78
C TYR A 68 10.19 6.76 -2.08
N PHE A 69 9.61 7.61 -2.92
CA PHE A 69 10.14 7.99 -4.21
C PHE A 69 10.06 9.50 -4.41
N GLU A 70 11.05 10.05 -5.09
CA GLU A 70 11.09 11.49 -5.42
C GLU A 70 10.20 11.85 -6.61
N ASN A 71 9.74 10.86 -7.39
CA ASN A 71 8.78 11.03 -8.47
C ASN A 71 7.37 10.62 -8.04
N THR A 72 6.38 10.91 -8.89
CA THR A 72 4.95 10.61 -8.64
C THR A 72 4.54 9.20 -9.07
N SER A 73 5.44 8.40 -9.66
CA SER A 73 5.09 7.17 -10.37
C SER A 73 5.56 5.90 -9.64
N CYS A 74 6.12 6.04 -8.43
CA CYS A 74 6.79 4.97 -7.69
C CYS A 74 7.80 4.20 -8.54
N GLN A 75 8.52 4.90 -9.42
CA GLN A 75 9.57 4.30 -10.23
C GLN A 75 10.89 4.47 -9.51
N PHE A 76 11.64 3.38 -9.35
CA PHE A 76 12.98 3.46 -8.82
C PHE A 76 13.90 4.22 -9.78
N VAL A 77 14.58 5.23 -9.26
CA VAL A 77 15.65 5.97 -9.93
C VAL A 77 16.89 5.81 -9.05
N GLU A 78 18.05 5.51 -9.66
CA GLU A 78 19.27 5.29 -8.88
C GLU A 78 19.60 6.51 -8.00
N SER A 79 19.82 6.25 -6.70
CA SER A 79 20.13 7.26 -5.68
C SER A 79 18.96 8.13 -5.21
N GLU A 80 17.72 7.84 -5.61
CA GLU A 80 16.51 8.55 -5.17
C GLU A 80 15.63 7.64 -4.30
N GLY A 81 15.11 8.18 -3.20
CA GLY A 81 14.14 7.49 -2.35
C GLY A 81 14.67 6.96 -1.01
N GLY A 82 13.84 6.15 -0.35
CA GLY A 82 14.17 5.56 0.95
C GLY A 82 13.15 4.52 1.39
N THR A 83 13.46 3.77 2.43
CA THR A 83 12.54 2.78 3.02
C THR A 83 12.39 2.99 4.50
N ASN A 84 11.22 2.64 5.04
CA ASN A 84 10.96 2.65 6.46
C ASN A 84 10.01 1.50 6.83
N ILE A 85 10.27 0.86 7.96
CA ILE A 85 9.45 -0.24 8.47
C ILE A 85 8.88 0.18 9.81
N PHE A 86 7.56 0.30 9.90
CA PHE A 86 6.89 0.72 11.13
C PHE A 86 5.54 0.04 11.31
N GLY A 87 5.11 -0.01 12.58
CA GLY A 87 3.91 -0.72 13.01
C GLY A 87 2.66 0.17 13.06
N PRO A 88 1.51 -0.41 13.41
CA PRO A 88 0.25 0.31 13.46
C PRO A 88 0.25 1.34 14.59
N GLY A 89 -0.49 2.43 14.38
CA GLY A 89 -0.66 3.49 15.37
C GLY A 89 0.55 4.42 15.55
N VAL A 90 1.73 4.04 15.04
CA VAL A 90 2.94 4.86 15.08
C VAL A 90 2.82 5.97 14.03
N CYS A 91 3.11 7.19 14.45
CA CYS A 91 3.30 8.29 13.53
C CYS A 91 4.75 8.32 13.04
N GLN A 92 4.94 8.21 11.73
CA GLN A 92 6.25 8.25 11.11
C GLN A 92 6.44 9.56 10.34
N ASN A 93 7.33 10.43 10.84
CA ASN A 93 7.80 11.57 10.07
C ASN A 93 8.68 11.09 8.90
N VAL A 94 8.42 11.60 7.71
CA VAL A 94 9.16 11.24 6.48
C VAL A 94 10.21 12.30 6.23
N ASN A 95 11.47 11.93 6.45
CA ASN A 95 12.62 12.79 6.19
C ASN A 95 13.71 11.97 5.51
N THR A 96 13.60 11.83 4.19
CA THR A 96 14.56 11.11 3.35
C THR A 96 15.81 11.94 3.03
N GLY A 97 15.84 13.22 3.43
CA GLY A 97 16.88 14.17 3.02
C GLY A 97 16.64 14.83 1.65
N GLY A 98 15.57 14.44 0.94
CA GLY A 98 15.14 14.98 -0.35
C GLY A 98 13.62 15.12 -0.44
N PRO A 99 13.09 15.60 -1.58
CA PRO A 99 11.64 15.62 -1.83
C PRO A 99 11.07 14.20 -1.87
N VAL A 100 9.79 14.05 -1.54
CA VAL A 100 9.07 12.78 -1.68
C VAL A 100 7.71 13.08 -2.28
N ASP A 101 7.42 12.48 -3.43
CA ASP A 101 6.18 12.72 -4.17
C ASP A 101 5.29 11.48 -4.27
N SER A 102 5.83 10.27 -4.08
CA SER A 102 5.03 9.05 -3.98
C SER A 102 5.60 8.01 -3.01
N PHE A 103 4.77 7.04 -2.64
CA PHE A 103 5.18 5.90 -1.83
C PHE A 103 4.45 4.60 -2.22
N LEU A 104 5.08 3.48 -1.90
CA LEU A 104 4.48 2.13 -1.88
C LEU A 104 4.35 1.68 -0.43
N CYS A 105 3.21 1.10 -0.06
CA CYS A 105 3.09 0.39 1.22
C CYS A 105 2.94 -1.11 0.94
N ALA A 106 3.94 -1.89 1.34
CA ALA A 106 3.95 -3.33 1.13
C ALA A 106 2.98 -4.02 2.12
N PRO A 107 2.34 -5.15 1.74
CA PRO A 107 1.47 -5.91 2.64
C PRO A 107 2.24 -6.65 3.76
N THR A 108 3.57 -6.54 3.77
CA THR A 108 4.47 -7.19 4.74
C THR A 108 5.60 -6.24 5.14
N SER A 109 6.47 -6.67 6.04
CA SER A 109 7.70 -5.95 6.38
C SER A 109 8.81 -6.05 5.31
N LEU A 110 8.55 -6.71 4.17
CA LEU A 110 9.47 -6.74 3.04
C LEU A 110 9.19 -5.55 2.11
N CYS A 111 10.22 -4.74 1.85
CA CYS A 111 10.10 -3.56 1.02
C CYS A 111 9.98 -3.91 -0.46
N LEU A 112 9.05 -3.24 -1.14
CA LEU A 112 8.88 -3.29 -2.59
C LEU A 112 9.61 -2.10 -3.22
N VAL A 113 10.22 -2.29 -4.39
CA VAL A 113 10.91 -1.24 -5.17
C VAL A 113 10.49 -1.31 -6.63
#